data_AF-A0A379U6Y3-F1
#
_entry.id   AF-A0A379U6Y3-F1
#
_cell.length_a   1.000
_cell.length_b   1.000
_cell.length_c   1.000
_cell.angle_alpha   90.00
_cell.angle_beta   90.00
_cell.angle_gamma   90.00
#
_symmetry.space_group_name_H-M   'P 1'
#
loop_
_entity.id
_entity.type
_entity.pdbx_description
1 polymer ?
#
loop_
_entity_poly.entity_id
_entity_poly.type
_entity_poly.pdbx_seq_one_letter_code
_entity_poly.pdbx_strand_id
1 'polypeptide(L)' 'MDPLVVGQEHYDTARGVQSILQRYQELKDIIAILGMDELSEEDKLVVARARKIQRFLSQPFFVAEVFTGSPANTSP' A
#
# COMPACT_ATOMS: atom_id res chain seq x y z
N MET A 1 -4.59 -15.21 -6.81
CA MET A 1 -5.64 -14.53 -7.58
C MET A 1 -5.57 -15.08 -9.00
N ASP A 2 -6.69 -15.56 -9.53
CA ASP A 2 -6.75 -16.08 -10.90
C ASP A 2 -7.25 -14.95 -11.83
N PRO A 3 -6.49 -14.50 -12.84
CA PRO A 3 -6.91 -13.47 -13.78
C PRO A 3 -8.25 -13.79 -14.47
N LEU A 4 -8.58 -15.08 -14.62
CA LEU A 4 -9.83 -15.53 -15.24
C LEU A 4 -11.08 -15.23 -14.39
N VAL A 5 -10.90 -14.93 -13.10
CA VAL A 5 -12.01 -14.66 -12.15
C VAL A 5 -12.18 -13.17 -11.88
N VAL A 6 -11.09 -12.40 -11.83
CA VAL A 6 -11.11 -10.96 -11.50
C VAL A 6 -10.91 -10.03 -12.68
N GLY A 7 -10.50 -10.55 -13.84
CA GLY A 7 -10.10 -9.76 -15.00
C GLY A 7 -8.62 -9.35 -14.93
N GLN A 8 -8.03 -9.15 -16.12
CA GLN A 8 -6.60 -8.89 -16.28
C GLN A 8 -6.18 -7.56 -15.62
N GLU A 9 -6.97 -6.50 -15.79
CA GLU A 9 -6.67 -5.17 -15.23
C GLU A 9 -6.64 -5.17 -13.70
N HIS A 10 -7.60 -5.83 -13.05
CA HIS A 10 -7.61 -6.01 -11.60
C HIS A 10 -6.43 -6.87 -11.12
N TYR A 11 -6.10 -7.94 -11.85
CA TYR A 11 -4.96 -8.78 -11.53
C TYR A 11 -3.65 -8.00 -11.57
N ASP A 12 -3.44 -7.25 -12.65
CA ASP A 12 -2.22 -6.46 -12.87
C ASP A 12 -2.09 -5.34 -11.85
N THR A 13 -3.20 -4.66 -11.53
CA THR A 13 -3.23 -3.63 -10.48
C THR A 13 -2.90 -4.23 -9.11
N ALA A 14 -3.51 -5.37 -8.75
CA ALA A 14 -3.24 -6.05 -7.49
C ALA A 14 -1.78 -6.52 -7.40
N ARG A 15 -1.22 -7.04 -8.50
CA ARG A 15 0.19 -7.44 -8.58
C ARG A 15 1.14 -6.25 -8.45
N GLY A 16 0.83 -5.13 -9.10
CA GLY A 16 1.61 -3.89 -8.96
C GLY A 16 1.63 -3.37 -7.53
N VAL A 17 0.48 -3.37 -6.86
CA VAL A 17 0.37 -2.99 -5.44
C VAL A 17 1.19 -3.91 -4.55
N GLN A 18 1.10 -5.23 -4.75
CA GLN A 18 1.89 -6.21 -4.01
C GLN A 18 3.40 -5.99 -4.17
N SER A 19 3.86 -5.75 -5.40
CA SER A 19 5.28 -5.52 -5.69
C SER A 19 5.82 -4.28 -4.96
N ILE A 20 5.07 -3.17 -4.98
CA ILE A 20 5.45 -1.94 -4.28
C ILE A 20 5.54 -2.15 -2.76
N LEU A 21 4.56 -2.87 -2.18
CA LEU A 21 4.55 -3.14 -0.74
C LEU A 21 5.68 -4.10 -0.32
N GLN A 22 6.02 -5.07 -1.16
CA GLN A 22 7.14 -5.98 -0.92
C GLN A 22 8.47 -5.23 -0.94
N ARG A 23 8.70 -4.40 -1.96
CA ARG A 23 9.89 -3.54 -2.06
C ARG A 23 10.00 -2.60 -0.86
N TYR A 24 8.88 -2.02 -0.42
CA TYR A 24 8.87 -1.20 0.79
C TYR A 24 9.27 -1.97 2.05
N GLN A 25 8.83 -3.23 2.17
CA GLN A 25 9.20 -4.06 3.32
C GLN A 25 10.70 -4.37 3.36
N GLU A 26 11.34 -4.58 2.22
CA GLU A 26 12.80 -4.74 2.10
C GLU A 26 13.54 -3.45 2.50
N LEU A 27 13.01 -2.29 2.08
CA LEU A 27 13.59 -0.99 2.42
C LEU A 27 13.40 -0.62 3.89
N LYS A 28 12.40 -1.18 4.58
CA LYS A 28 12.08 -0.83 5.97
C LYS A 28 13.21 -1.16 6.94
N ASP A 29 13.90 -2.28 6.74
CA ASP A 29 15.03 -2.68 7.58
C ASP A 29 16.25 -1.77 7.33
N ILE A 30 16.47 -1.38 6.07
CA ILE A 30 17.50 -0.41 5.68
C ILE A 30 17.23 0.96 6.32
N ILE A 31 15.98 1.45 6.26
CA ILE A 31 15.55 2.72 6.87
C ILE A 31 15.77 2.70 8.39
N ALA A 32 15.49 1.57 9.04
CA ALA A 32 15.64 1.44 10.48
C ALA A 32 17.10 1.51 10.95
N ILE A 33 18.05 1.11 10.10
CA ILE A 33 19.49 1.08 10.41
C ILE A 33 20.18 2.37 9.96
N LEU A 34 19.95 2.79 8.71
CA LEU A 34 20.68 3.88 8.05
C LEU A 34 19.93 5.22 8.07
N GLY A 35 18.61 5.19 8.21
CA GLY A 35 17.76 6.37 8.05
C GLY A 35 17.27 6.58 6.62
N MET A 36 16.39 7.56 6.47
CA MET A 36 15.61 7.79 5.25
C MET A 36 16.41 8.53 4.17
N ASP A 37 17.45 9.26 4.57
CA ASP A 37 18.24 10.12 3.69
C ASP A 37 19.26 9.33 2.84
N GLU A 38 19.65 8.15 3.34
CA GLU A 38 20.61 7.22 2.72
C GLU A 38 20.02 6.44 1.53
N LEU A 39 18.73 6.61 1.25
CA LEU A 39 18.07 5.94 0.15
C LEU A 39 18.21 6.69 -1.17
N SER A 40 18.23 5.93 -2.26
CA SER A 40 18.15 6.49 -3.60
C SER A 40 16.83 7.24 -3.79
N GLU A 41 16.79 8.21 -4.72
CA GLU A 41 15.56 8.95 -5.02
C GLU A 41 14.44 8.02 -5.53
N GLU A 42 14.79 6.93 -6.22
CA GLU A 42 13.84 5.90 -6.65
C GLU A 42 13.24 5.15 -5.45
N ASP A 43 14.06 4.74 -4.49
CA ASP A 43 13.59 4.02 -3.31
C ASP A 43 12.77 4.93 -2.38
N LYS A 44 13.15 6.21 -2.25
CA LYS A 44 12.33 7.22 -1.56
C LYS A 44 10.94 7.33 -2.20
N LEU A 45 10.88 7.27 -3.53
CA LEU A 45 9.63 7.31 -4.28
C LEU A 45 8.79 6.03 -4.09
N VAL A 46 9.42 4.86 -4.01
CA VAL A 46 8.76 3.60 -3.64
C VAL A 46 8.16 3.68 -2.24
N VAL A 47 8.94 4.16 -1.25
CA VAL A 47 8.49 4.35 0.14
C VAL A 47 7.30 5.31 0.20
N ALA A 48 7.36 6.42 -0.55
CA ALA A 48 6.27 7.39 -0.62
C ALA A 48 4.99 6.78 -1.21
N ARG A 49 5.09 5.99 -2.29
CA ARG A 49 3.95 5.27 -2.90
C ARG A 49 3.38 4.22 -1.96
N ALA A 50 4.23 3.41 -1.34
CA ALA A 50 3.81 2.38 -0.39
C ALA A 50 3.06 2.96 0.81
N ARG A 51 3.55 4.08 1.38
CA ARG A 51 2.84 4.79 2.45
C ARG A 51 1.46 5.30 2.03
N LYS A 52 1.32 5.82 0.80
CA LYS A 52 0.01 6.24 0.25
C LYS A 52 -0.93 5.04 0.08
N ILE A 53 -0.42 3.93 -0.47
CA ILE A 53 -1.18 2.68 -0.62
C ILE A 53 -1.65 2.17 0.74
N GLN A 54 -0.77 2.08 1.73
CA GLN A 54 -1.15 1.63 3.08
C GLN A 54 -2.23 2.51 3.70
N ARG A 55 -2.13 3.84 3.57
CA ARG A 55 -3.17 4.78 4.04
C ARG A 55 -4.49 4.63 3.31
N PHE A 56 -4.44 4.36 2.00
CA PHE A 56 -5.63 4.12 1.19
C PHE A 56 -6.32 2.82 1.60
N LEU A 57 -5.55 1.75 1.80
CA LEU A 57 -6.05 0.46 2.27
C LEU A 57 -6.46 0.47 3.75
N SER A 58 -6.00 1.44 4.53
CA SER A 58 -6.40 1.64 5.93
C SER A 58 -7.57 2.61 6.09
N GLN A 59 -8.23 3.02 5.01
CA GLN A 59 -9.49 3.74 5.16
C GLN A 59 -10.44 2.89 6.02
N PRO A 60 -11.24 3.51 6.91
CA PRO A 60 -12.26 2.80 7.64
C PRO A 60 -13.21 2.18 6.62
N PHE A 61 -13.00 0.90 6.34
CA PHE A 61 -13.95 0.09 5.61
C PHE A 61 -15.27 0.14 6.40
N PHE A 62 -16.39 0.11 5.69
CA PHE A 62 -17.75 0.20 6.22
C PHE A 62 -18.04 -0.71 7.44
N VAL A 63 -17.25 -1.78 7.64
CA VAL A 63 -17.35 -2.72 8.76
C VAL A 63 -16.66 -2.22 10.05
N ALA A 64 -15.69 -1.29 9.94
CA ALA A 64 -14.95 -0.72 11.06
C ALA A 64 -15.71 0.43 11.77
N GLU A 65 -16.81 0.93 11.19
CA GLU A 65 -17.63 2.00 11.77
C GLU A 65 -18.19 1.59 13.14
N VAL A 66 -18.53 0.31 13.30
CA VAL A 66 -19.02 -0.30 14.55
C VAL A 66 -17.96 -0.29 15.67
N PHE A 67 -16.68 -0.18 15.32
CA PHE A 67 -15.56 -0.22 16.27
C PHE A 67 -14.81 1.11 16.42
N THR A 68 -14.86 2.00 15.44
CA THR A 68 -14.07 3.25 15.38
C THR A 68 -14.90 4.52 15.57
N GLY A 69 -16.23 4.45 15.45
CA GLY A 69 -17.13 5.60 15.66
C GLY A 69 -16.98 6.75 14.66
N SER A 70 -16.19 6.57 13.60
CA SER A 70 -15.95 7.59 12.56
C SER A 70 -16.60 7.15 11.24
N PRO A 71 -17.36 8.03 10.55
CA PRO A 71 -18.08 7.66 9.34
C PRO A 71 -17.13 7.23 8.22
N ALA A 72 -17.47 6.10 7.58
CA ALA A 72 -16.69 5.55 6.48
C ALA A 72 -16.79 6.45 5.22
N ASN A 73 -15.66 6.86 4.67
CA ASN A 73 -15.64 7.66 3.45
C ASN A 73 -15.66 6.71 2.24
N THR A 74 -16.82 6.56 1.60
CA THR A 74 -16.98 5.80 0.36
C THR A 74 -16.41 6.59 -0.81
N SER A 75 -15.18 6.28 -1.23
CA SER A 75 -14.74 6.62 -2.58
C SER A 75 -15.38 5.63 -3.56
N PRO A 76 -16.10 6.09 -4.61
CA PRO A 76 -16.60 5.23 -5.68
C PRO A 76 -15.46 4.61 -6.49
#